data_AF-A0A8J7NFL6-F1
#
_entry.id   AF-A0A8J7NFL6-F1
#
_cell.length_a   1.000
_cell.length_b   1.000
_cell.length_c   1.000
_cell.angle_alpha   90.00
_cell.angle_beta   90.00
_cell.angle_gamma   90.00
#
_symmetry.space_group_name_H-M   'P 1'
#
loop_
_entity.id
_entity.type
_entity.pdbx_description
1 polymer ?
#
loop_
_entity_poly.entity_id
_entity_poly.type
_entity_poly.pdbx_seq_one_letter_code
_entity_poly.pdbx_strand_id
1 'polypeptide(L)' 'AGETRIAEIALIAASPRPVTTCGGCRKKLAEFAAPDTPVLLATLDGALLRTTVGDLLPGAFGVADMPGTPEA' A
#
# COMPACT_ATOMS: atom_id res chain seq x y z
N ALA A 1 -21.46 11.32 -3.42
CA ALA A 1 -21.02 10.97 -2.05
C ALA A 1 -20.32 9.61 -2.11
N GLY A 2 -19.20 9.44 -1.40
CA GLY A 2 -18.44 8.19 -1.35
C GLY A 2 -17.32 8.29 -0.31
N GLU A 3 -16.87 7.14 0.20
CA GLU A 3 -15.75 7.07 1.14
C GLU A 3 -14.42 7.26 0.41
N THR A 4 -13.53 8.07 0.99
CA THR A 4 -12.23 8.40 0.39
C THR A 4 -11.04 8.03 1.28
N ARG A 5 -11.30 7.46 2.46
CA ARG A 5 -10.27 7.07 3.43
C ARG A 5 -10.29 5.56 3.65
N ILE A 6 -9.15 4.93 3.39
CA ILE A 6 -8.91 3.53 3.73
C ILE A 6 -8.40 3.45 5.17
N ALA A 7 -9.08 2.67 6.02
CA ALA A 7 -8.72 2.54 7.44
C ALA A 7 -7.62 1.48 7.67
N GLU A 8 -7.67 0.35 6.96
CA GLU A 8 -6.71 -0.75 7.04
C GLU A 8 -6.86 -1.66 5.81
N ILE A 9 -5.80 -2.38 5.44
CA ILE A 9 -5.77 -3.30 4.31
C ILE A 9 -5.31 -4.69 4.77
N ALA A 10 -6.00 -5.74 4.35
CA ALA A 10 -5.57 -7.13 4.55
C ALA A 10 -5.23 -7.81 3.22
N LEU A 11 -4.08 -8.47 3.16
CA LEU A 11 -3.59 -9.19 1.98
C LEU A 11 -3.31 -10.65 2.36
N ILE A 12 -4.03 -11.56 1.73
CA ILE A 12 -3.99 -13.00 2.04
C ILE A 12 -3.73 -13.77 0.76
N ALA A 13 -2.77 -14.70 0.79
CA ALA A 13 -2.56 -15.65 -0.29
C ALA A 13 -2.07 -17.00 0.24
N ALA A 14 -2.24 -18.04 -0.59
CA ALA A 14 -1.60 -19.33 -0.37
C ALA A 14 -0.10 -19.23 -0.66
N SER A 15 0.70 -18.84 0.33
CA SER A 15 2.15 -18.71 0.24
C SER A 15 2.85 -19.23 1.50
N PRO A 16 4.10 -19.73 1.42
CA PRO A 16 4.84 -20.23 2.59
C PRO A 16 5.20 -19.17 3.65
N ARG A 17 5.03 -17.89 3.33
CA ARG A 17 5.30 -16.72 4.18
C ARG A 17 4.26 -15.65 3.86
N PRO A 18 3.99 -14.69 4.78
CA PRO A 18 3.05 -13.59 4.53
C PRO A 18 3.30 -12.92 3.17
N VAL A 19 2.24 -12.82 2.37
CA VAL A 19 2.35 -12.53 0.94
C VAL A 19 3.00 -11.18 0.67
N THR A 20 4.06 -11.18 -0.15
CA THR A 20 4.62 -9.94 -0.71
C THR A 20 3.89 -9.61 -2.00
N THR A 21 3.24 -8.44 -2.08
CA THR A 21 2.54 -8.01 -3.30
C THR A 21 3.51 -7.59 -4.39
N CYS A 22 3.09 -7.69 -5.65
CA CYS A 22 3.89 -7.23 -6.80
C CYS A 22 3.99 -5.70 -6.84
N GLY A 23 4.97 -5.16 -7.56
CA GLY A 23 5.21 -3.72 -7.64
C GLY A 23 3.98 -2.91 -8.11
N GLY A 24 3.20 -3.46 -9.06
CA GLY A 24 1.98 -2.82 -9.55
C GLY A 24 0.88 -2.69 -8.48
N CYS A 25 0.71 -3.70 -7.63
CA CYS A 25 -0.23 -3.63 -6.50
C CYS A 25 0.23 -2.58 -5.49
N ARG A 26 1.52 -2.56 -5.13
CA ARG A 26 2.06 -1.58 -4.18
C ARG A 26 1.85 -0.15 -4.66
N LYS A 27 2.02 0.10 -5.97
CA LYS A 27 1.76 1.41 -6.57
C LYS A 27 0.30 1.83 -6.43
N LYS A 28 -0.64 0.92 -6.72
CA LYS A 28 -2.08 1.19 -6.55
C LYS A 28 -2.45 1.43 -5.09
N LEU A 29 -1.89 0.67 -4.15
CA LEU A 29 -2.11 0.92 -2.73
C LEU A 29 -1.63 2.32 -2.33
N ALA A 30 -0.44 2.73 -2.76
CA ALA A 30 0.09 4.06 -2.47
C ALA A 30 -0.63 5.22 -3.19
N GLU A 31 -1.37 4.94 -4.26
CA GLU A 31 -2.20 5.93 -4.97
C GLU A 31 -3.48 6.26 -4.20
N PHE A 32 -4.08 5.27 -3.52
CA PHE A 32 -5.39 5.41 -2.89
C PHE A 32 -5.36 5.43 -1.35
N ALA A 33 -4.25 5.00 -0.73
CA ALA A 33 -4.11 4.92 0.71
C ALA A 33 -3.00 5.85 1.21
N ALA A 34 -3.17 6.38 2.43
CA ALA A 34 -2.14 7.17 3.08
C ALA A 34 -0.91 6.30 3.43
N PRO A 35 0.31 6.85 3.47
CA PRO A 35 1.53 6.08 3.77
C PRO A 35 1.48 5.34 5.11
N ASP A 36 0.77 5.87 6.10
CA ASP A 36 0.58 5.30 7.43
C ASP A 36 -0.58 4.29 7.51
N THR A 37 -1.32 4.07 6.42
CA THR A 37 -2.42 3.09 6.37
C THR A 37 -1.89 1.71 6.75
N PRO A 38 -2.42 1.06 7.80
CA PRO A 38 -1.98 -0.25 8.23
C PRO A 38 -2.24 -1.31 7.17
N VAL A 39 -1.27 -2.23 7.02
CA VAL A 39 -1.38 -3.38 6.14
C VAL A 39 -1.05 -4.66 6.90
N LEU A 40 -1.99 -5.60 6.90
CA LEU A 40 -1.80 -6.96 7.42
C LEU A 40 -1.55 -7.92 6.25
N LEU A 41 -0.35 -8.49 6.20
CA LEU A 41 -0.04 -9.59 5.29
C LEU A 41 -0.27 -10.91 6.04
N ALA A 42 -0.92 -11.86 5.38
CA ALA A 42 -1.27 -13.13 5.98
C ALA A 42 -1.13 -14.30 5.00
N THR A 43 -0.91 -15.48 5.57
CA THR A 43 -0.99 -16.78 4.89
C THR A 43 -2.28 -17.50 5.30
N LEU A 44 -2.62 -18.58 4.60
CA LEU A 44 -3.79 -19.41 4.95
C LEU A 44 -3.59 -20.25 6.22
N ASP A 45 -2.34 -20.46 6.66
CA ASP A 45 -1.99 -21.19 7.89
C ASP A 45 -1.84 -20.26 9.11
N GLY A 46 -2.14 -18.96 8.96
CA GLY A 46 -2.25 -18.02 10.07
C GLY A 46 -0.96 -17.26 10.41
N ALA A 47 0.10 -17.37 9.62
CA ALA A 47 1.26 -16.50 9.77
C ALA A 47 0.90 -15.06 9.37
N LEU A 48 1.31 -14.10 10.20
CA LEU A 48 0.98 -12.67 10.04
C LEU A 48 2.23 -11.80 9.97
N LEU A 49 2.17 -10.74 9.17
CA LEU A 49 3.14 -9.64 9.19
C LEU A 49 2.38 -8.32 9.12
N ARG A 50 2.65 -7.42 10.07
CA ARG A 50 2.11 -6.06 10.07
C ARG A 50 3.11 -5.11 9.44
N THR A 51 2.62 -4.19 8.62
CA THR A 51 3.41 -3.15 7.96
C THR A 51 2.49 -1.98 7.61
N THR A 52 2.98 -1.04 6.81
CA THR A 52 2.22 0.12 6.32
C THR A 52 2.33 0.22 4.80
N VAL A 53 1.48 1.02 4.17
CA VAL A 53 1.56 1.28 2.72
C VAL A 53 2.91 1.93 2.35
N GLY A 54 3.43 2.82 3.19
CA GLY A 54 4.73 3.45 3.00
C GLY A 54 5.90 2.46 3.04
N ASP A 55 5.87 1.52 3.99
CA ASP A 55 6.91 0.48 4.11
C ASP A 55 6.90 -0.51 2.93
N LEU A 56 5.74 -0.75 2.32
CA LEU A 56 5.64 -1.59 1.12
C LEU A 56 6.31 -0.94 -0.10
N LEU A 57 6.34 0.40 -0.15
CA LEU A 57 6.79 1.16 -1.30
C LEU A 57 7.61 2.39 -0.89
N PRO A 58 8.80 2.18 -0.30
CA PRO A 58 9.65 3.28 0.12
C PRO A 58 10.11 4.12 -1.08
N GLY A 59 10.14 5.44 -0.91
CA GLY A 59 10.52 6.38 -1.98
C GLY A 59 9.58 6.34 -3.19
N ALA A 60 8.27 6.17 -2.94
CA ALA A 60 7.28 6.20 -4.01
C ALA A 60 7.30 7.57 -4.72
N PHE A 61 7.53 7.54 -6.03
CA PHE A 61 7.32 8.71 -6.89
C PHE A 61 5.89 9.23 -6.72
N GLY A 62 5.76 10.53 -6.48
CA GLY A 62 4.48 11.20 -6.27
C GLY A 62 4.45 12.61 -6.87
N VAL A 63 3.42 13.36 -6.48
CA VAL A 63 3.20 14.73 -6.97
C VAL A 63 4.37 15.67 -6.72
N ALA A 64 5.09 15.47 -5.62
CA ALA A 64 6.26 16.27 -5.25
C ALA A 64 7.47 16.06 -6.18
N ASP A 65 7.52 14.93 -6.90
CA ASP A 65 8.60 14.60 -7.82
C ASP A 65 8.30 15.06 -9.26
N MET A 66 7.08 15.53 -9.53
CA MET A 66 6.72 16.05 -10.84
C MET A 66 7.25 17.48 -11.01
N PRO A 67 7.86 17.82 -12.15
CA PRO A 67 8.22 19.20 -12.45
C PRO A 67 6.94 20.05 -12.51
N GLY A 68 6.91 21.14 -11.75
CA GLY A 68 5.74 21.99 -11.61
C GLY A 68 5.24 22.53 -12.95
N THR A 69 3.93 22.46 -13.18
CA THR A 69 3.28 23.41 -14.08
C THR A 69 3.03 24.69 -13.26
N PRO A 70 3.33 25.91 -13.76
CA PRO A 70 2.97 27.12 -13.04
C PRO A 70 1.47 27.12 -12.73
N GLU A 71 1.12 27.43 -11.48
CA GLU A 71 -0.25 27.60 -10.99
C GLU A 71 -1.06 28.50 -11.93
N ALA A 72 -2.31 28.09 -12.19
CA ALA A 72 -3.37 28.93 -12.74
C ALA A 72 -4.50 29.03 -11.70
#